data_AF-Q08QW7-F1
#
_entry.id   AF-Q08QW7-F1
#
_cell.length_a   1.000
_cell.length_b   1.000
_cell.length_c   1.000
_cell.angle_alpha   90.00
_cell.angle_beta   90.00
_cell.angle_gamma   90.00
#
_symmetry.space_group_name_H-M   'P 1'
#
loop_
_entity.id
_entity.type
_entity.pdbx_description
1 polymer ?
#
loop_
_entity_poly.entity_id
_entity_poly.type
_entity_poly.pdbx_seq_one_letter_code
_entity_poly.pdbx_strand_id
1 'polypeptide(L)' 'MRKAGIGLLTLSTVPPAAVFDGNTSLGTTPLRKVPLQAGTYRLRIVDSEGQSRLFSAPVELAKERKYTIRVSDLPLYPD' A
#
# COMPACT_ATOMS: atom_id res chain seq x y z
N MET A 1 4.50 -12.38 -23.09
CA MET A 1 3.50 -11.38 -22.64
C MET A 1 3.24 -11.62 -21.15
N ARG A 2 3.65 -10.71 -20.26
CA ARG A 2 3.37 -10.86 -18.82
C ARG A 2 1.85 -10.81 -18.65
N LYS A 3 1.23 -11.84 -18.07
CA LYS A 3 -0.20 -11.80 -17.74
C LYS A 3 -0.41 -10.70 -16.69
N ALA A 4 -0.79 -9.51 -17.15
CA ALA A 4 -1.41 -8.50 -16.32
C ALA A 4 -2.75 -9.09 -15.86
N GLY A 5 -2.94 -9.17 -14.56
CA GLY A 5 -4.25 -9.49 -14.00
C GLY A 5 -4.32 -9.02 -12.57
N ILE A 6 -5.52 -9.08 -11.99
CA ILE A 6 -5.82 -8.38 -10.76
C ILE A 6 -5.52 -9.26 -9.55
N GLY A 7 -4.87 -8.68 -8.55
CA GLY A 7 -4.80 -9.19 -7.18
C GLY A 7 -5.51 -8.24 -6.21
N LEU A 8 -5.65 -8.65 -4.96
CA LEU A 8 -6.32 -7.87 -3.91
C LEU A 8 -5.32 -7.48 -2.82
N LEU A 9 -5.28 -6.19 -2.49
CA LEU A 9 -4.53 -5.67 -1.36
C LEU A 9 -5.48 -5.33 -0.21
N THR A 10 -5.21 -5.92 0.96
CA THR A 10 -5.81 -5.51 2.23
C THR A 10 -4.68 -4.99 3.13
N LEU A 11 -4.78 -3.73 3.56
CA LEU A 11 -3.73 -3.04 4.29
C LEU A 11 -4.32 -2.28 5.47
N SER A 12 -3.83 -2.61 6.67
CA SER A 12 -4.13 -1.89 7.90
C SER A 12 -2.85 -1.29 8.46
N THR A 13 -2.89 -0.05 8.92
CA THR A 13 -1.79 0.56 9.66
C THR A 13 -2.20 1.01 11.06
N VAL A 14 -1.22 1.12 11.94
CA VAL A 14 -1.36 1.71 13.27
C VAL A 14 -0.30 2.82 13.42
N PRO A 15 -0.70 4.09 13.57
CA PRO A 15 -2.06 4.62 13.45
C PRO A 15 -2.61 4.52 12.00
N PRO A 16 -3.91 4.80 11.78
CA PRO A 16 -4.46 4.96 10.43
C PRO A 16 -3.69 6.01 9.63
N ALA A 17 -3.42 5.72 8.36
CA ALA A 17 -2.65 6.59 7.47
C ALA A 17 -3.24 6.62 6.06
N ALA A 18 -2.97 7.71 5.33
CA ALA A 18 -3.35 7.84 3.93
C ALA A 18 -2.34 7.08 3.04
N VAL A 19 -2.83 6.41 2.01
CA VAL A 19 -2.02 5.53 1.15
C VAL A 19 -2.10 5.99 -0.29
N PHE A 20 -0.94 6.12 -0.93
CA PHE A 20 -0.83 6.55 -2.32
C PHE A 20 0.06 5.59 -3.13
N ASP A 21 -0.29 5.41 -4.40
CA ASP A 21 0.59 4.86 -5.43
C ASP A 21 1.03 6.00 -6.35
N GLY A 22 2.24 6.51 -6.14
CA GLY A 22 2.68 7.79 -6.71
C GLY A 22 1.76 8.95 -6.33
N ASN A 23 1.09 9.52 -7.34
CA ASN A 23 0.11 10.62 -7.19
C ASN A 23 -1.33 10.12 -7.01
N THR A 24 -1.59 8.83 -7.19
CA THR A 24 -2.93 8.26 -7.07
C THR A 24 -3.23 7.89 -5.62
N SER A 25 -4.28 8.48 -5.04
CA SER A 25 -4.76 8.10 -3.72
C SER A 25 -5.48 6.75 -3.78
N LEU A 26 -5.07 5.82 -2.91
CA LEU A 26 -5.75 4.54 -2.70
C LEU A 26 -6.75 4.60 -1.51
N GLY A 27 -6.70 5.67 -0.72
CA GLY A 27 -7.57 5.90 0.43
C GLY A 27 -6.83 5.90 1.77
N THR A 28 -7.59 5.80 2.87
CA THR A 28 -7.05 5.77 4.24
C THR A 28 -7.24 4.38 4.84
N THR A 29 -6.22 3.84 5.48
CA THR A 29 -6.29 2.51 6.10
C THR A 29 -7.32 2.48 7.24
N PRO A 30 -8.04 1.36 7.45
CA PRO A 30 -7.84 0.07 6.80
C PRO A 30 -8.42 0.01 5.37
N LEU A 31 -7.57 -0.33 4.41
CA LEU A 31 -7.95 -0.66 3.03
C LEU A 31 -8.35 -2.13 2.98
N ARG A 32 -9.49 -2.44 2.35
CA ARG A 32 -10.03 -3.81 2.29
C ARG A 32 -10.20 -4.24 0.84
N LYS A 33 -9.50 -5.31 0.44
CA LYS A 33 -9.60 -5.96 -0.87
C LYS A 33 -9.56 -4.97 -2.05
N VAL A 34 -8.62 -4.01 -2.00
CA VAL A 34 -8.41 -3.05 -3.08
C VAL A 34 -7.87 -3.80 -4.30
N PRO A 35 -8.57 -3.76 -5.45
CA PRO A 35 -8.10 -4.42 -6.66
C PRO A 35 -6.94 -3.65 -7.29
N LEU A 36 -5.81 -4.32 -7.48
CA LEU A 36 -4.60 -3.76 -8.08
C LEU A 36 -4.06 -4.72 -9.13
N GLN A 37 -3.35 -4.20 -10.14
CA GLN A 37 -2.65 -5.06 -11.10
C GLN A 37 -1.56 -5.86 -10.37
N ALA A 38 -1.33 -7.10 -10.78
CA ALA A 38 -0.25 -7.90 -10.23
C ALA A 38 1.11 -7.22 -10.52
N GLY A 39 1.91 -7.05 -9.48
CA GLY A 39 3.12 -6.23 -9.51
C GLY A 39 3.64 -5.93 -8.11
N THR A 40 4.77 -5.24 -8.01
CA THR A 40 5.28 -4.74 -6.72
C THR A 40 5.10 -3.23 -6.68
N TYR A 41 4.28 -2.77 -5.73
CA TYR A 41 3.97 -1.36 -5.53
C TYR A 41 4.94 -0.72 -4.55
N ARG A 42 5.28 0.55 -4.80
CA ARG A 42 6.02 1.42 -3.87
C ARG A 42 5.05 2.42 -3.29
N LEU A 43 4.33 1.99 -2.26
CA LEU A 43 3.26 2.79 -1.66
C LEU A 43 3.86 3.87 -0.76
N ARG A 44 3.37 5.10 -0.92
CA ARG A 44 3.62 6.20 -0.01
C ARG A 44 2.55 6.22 1.06
N ILE A 45 2.94 5.99 2.30
CA ILE A 45 2.06 6.02 3.47
C ILE A 45 2.30 7.34 4.19
N VAL A 46 1.27 8.17 4.31
CA VAL A 46 1.32 9.50 4.94
C VAL A 46 0.58 9.43 6.25
N ASP A 47 1.28 9.66 7.35
CA ASP A 47 0.67 9.70 8.69
C ASP A 47 -0.10 11.01 8.96
N SER A 48 -0.68 11.11 10.16
CA SER A 48 -1.43 12.29 10.58
C SER A 48 -0.58 13.56 10.75
N GLU A 49 0.74 13.42 10.86
CA GLU A 49 1.69 14.54 10.96
C GLU A 49 2.20 14.95 9.57
N GLY A 50 1.82 14.24 8.51
CA GLY A 50 2.24 14.50 7.15
C GLY A 50 3.57 13.85 6.78
N GLN A 51 4.17 13.03 7.64
CA GLN A 51 5.41 12.33 7.30
C GLN A 51 5.11 11.21 6.30
N SER A 52 5.92 11.17 5.24
CA SER A 52 5.82 10.13 4.22
C SER A 52 6.76 8.97 4.52
N ARG A 53 6.20 7.76 4.49
CA ARG A 53 6.89 6.49 4.72
C ARG A 53 6.76 5.59 3.50
N LEU A 54 7.77 4.78 3.21
CA LEU A 54 7.75 3.84 2.08
C LEU A 54 7.32 2.45 2.54
N PHE A 55 6.31 1.89 1.86
CA PHE A 55 5.95 0.49 1.99
C PHE A 55 5.98 -0.22 0.63
N SER A 56 6.74 -1.32 0.53
CA SER A 56 6.75 -2.17 -0.66
C SER A 56 5.72 -3.29 -0.55
N ALA A 57 4.71 -3.27 -1.42
CA ALA A 57 3.59 -4.21 -1.39
C ALA A 57 3.59 -5.07 -2.66
N PRO A 58 4.03 -6.34 -2.61
CA PRO A 58 3.81 -7.28 -3.70
C PRO A 58 2.33 -7.66 -3.78
N VAL A 59 1.73 -7.50 -4.96
CA VAL A 59 0.39 -7.95 -5.32
C VAL A 59 0.51 -9.09 -6.31
N GLU A 60 -0.10 -10.22 -5.97
CA GLU A 60 -0.09 -11.42 -6.81
C GLU A 60 -1.42 -11.61 -7.54
N LEU A 61 -1.32 -12.10 -8.78
CA LEU A 61 -2.47 -12.41 -9.61
C LEU A 61 -3.46 -13.34 -8.89
N ALA A 62 -4.73 -12.95 -8.88
CA ALA A 62 -5.86 -13.69 -8.32
C ALA A 62 -5.72 -14.06 -6.83
N LYS A 63 -4.82 -13.41 -6.10
CA LYS A 63 -4.61 -13.63 -4.66
C LYS A 63 -4.90 -12.38 -3.86
N GLU A 64 -5.31 -12.58 -2.60
CA GLU A 64 -5.36 -11.53 -1.60
C GLU A 64 -4.06 -11.53 -0.79
N ARG A 65 -3.42 -10.37 -0.69
CA ARG A 65 -2.29 -10.11 0.22
C ARG A 65 -2.76 -9.18 1.33
N LYS A 66 -2.52 -9.61 2.58
CA LYS A 66 -2.96 -8.92 3.79
C LYS A 66 -1.74 -8.42 4.56
N TYR A 67 -1.76 -7.16 4.97
CA TYR A 67 -0.70 -6.54 5.76
C TYR A 67 -1.29 -5.77 6.94
N THR A 68 -0.60 -5.89 8.08
CA THR A 68 -0.82 -5.06 9.26
C THR A 68 0.53 -4.50 9.69
N ILE A 69 0.65 -3.17 9.74
CA ILE A 69 1.95 -2.50 9.86
C ILE A 69 1.87 -1.36 10.88
N ARG A 70 2.93 -1.13 11.65
CA ARG A 70 3.07 0.12 12.41
C ARG A 70 3.77 1.16 11.53
N VAL A 71 3.17 2.34 11.39
CA VAL A 71 3.70 3.37 10.48
C VAL A 71 5.12 3.80 10.89
N SER A 72 5.40 3.80 12.19
CA SER A 72 6.73 4.09 12.77
C SER A 72 7.84 3.16 12.32
N ASP A 73 7.50 1.93 11.93
CA ASP A 73 8.47 0.89 11.61
C ASP A 73 8.90 0.97 10.13
N LEU A 74 8.26 1.84 9.35
CA LEU A 74 8.54 2.02 7.94
C LEU A 74 9.68 3.02 7.73
N PRO A 75 10.55 2.78 6.73
CA PRO A 75 11.56 3.74 6.33
C PRO A 75 10.91 5.02 5.78
N LEU A 76 11.65 6.13 5.81
CA LEU A 76 11.22 7.38 5.18
C LEU A 76 11.02 7.16 3.68
N TYR A 77 10.01 7.83 3.12
CA TYR A 77 9.79 7.85 1.69
C TYR A 77 10.90 8.70 1.03
N PRO A 78 11.59 8.18 0.00
CA PRO A 78 12.63 8.95 -0.68
C PRO A 78 12.02 10.15 -1.42
N ASP A 79 12.71 11.28 -1.38
CA ASP A 79 12.37 12.50 -2.15
C ASP A 79 12.34 12.24 -3.66
#